data_AF-G9KTA5-F1
#
_entry.id   AF-G9KTA5-F1
#
_cell.length_a   1.000
_cell.length_b   1.000
_cell.length_c   1.000
_cell.angle_alpha   90.00
_cell.angle_beta   90.00
_cell.angle_gamma   90.00
#
_symmetry.space_group_name_H-M   'P 1'
#
loop_
_entity.id
_entity.type
_entity.pdbx_description
1 polymer ?
#
loop_
_entity_poly.entity_id
_entity_poly.type
_entity_poly.pdbx_seq_one_letter_code
_entity_poly.pdbx_strand_id
1 'polypeptide(L)' 'ECPVNCQLSDWSPWSECSQTCGLTGKMVRRRTVTQPFQGDGRPCPALMEQSKPCPVKPCYQWQYGQWSLCQVQDA' A
#
# COMPACT_ATOMS: atom_id res chain seq x y z
N GLU A 1 40.68 -12.29 4.74
CA GLU A 1 39.34 -12.00 5.28
C GLU A 1 38.33 -12.90 4.59
N CYS A 2 37.25 -13.30 5.28
CA CYS A 2 36.21 -14.14 4.69
C CYS A 2 35.11 -13.25 4.10
N PRO A 3 34.73 -13.41 2.82
CA PRO A 3 33.68 -12.59 2.22
C PRO A 3 32.34 -12.90 2.90
N VAL A 4 31.63 -11.86 3.33
CA VAL A 4 30.32 -11.98 3.97
C VAL A 4 29.27 -11.48 2.97
N ASN A 5 28.34 -12.36 2.60
CA ASN A 5 27.21 -11.97 1.76
C ASN A 5 26.20 -11.16 2.57
N CYS A 6 25.55 -10.19 1.90
CA CYS A 6 24.43 -9.49 2.51
C CYS A 6 23.30 -10.45 2.87
N GLN A 7 22.77 -10.31 4.09
CA GLN A 7 21.55 -10.99 4.52
C GLN A 7 20.46 -9.95 4.78
N LEU A 8 19.24 -10.31 4.39
CA LEU A 8 18.05 -9.51 4.60
C LEU A 8 17.16 -10.17 5.65
N SER A 9 16.36 -9.37 6.34
CA SER A 9 15.27 -9.88 7.16
C SER A 9 14.23 -10.58 6.29
N ASP A 10 13.38 -11.37 6.94
CA ASP A 10 12.11 -11.74 6.36
C ASP A 10 11.29 -10.51 6.01
N TRP A 11 10.37 -10.68 5.06
CA TRP A 11 9.43 -9.64 4.72
C TRP A 11 8.50 -9.36 5.89
N SER A 12 8.25 -8.08 6.15
CA SER A 12 7.18 -7.66 7.04
C SER A 12 5.83 -8.21 6.55
N PRO A 13 4.84 -8.32 7.44
CA PRO A 13 3.45 -8.44 7.02
C PRO A 13 3.08 -7.33 6.03
N TRP A 14 2.09 -7.62 5.18
CA TRP A 14 1.53 -6.60 4.31
C TRP A 14 0.85 -5.51 5.14
N SER A 15 1.08 -4.26 4.76
CA SER A 15 0.36 -3.12 5.31
C SER A 15 -1.13 -3.24 5.01
N GLU A 16 -1.93 -2.45 5.72
CA GLU A 16 -3.29 -2.17 5.29
C GLU A 16 -3.31 -1.58 3.88
N CYS A 17 -4.46 -1.70 3.22
CA CYS A 17 -4.67 -1.13 1.92
C CYS A 17 -4.57 0.40 2.02
N SER A 18 -3.83 1.03 1.10
CA SER A 18 -3.58 2.47 1.09
C SER A 18 -4.85 3.31 1.12
N GLN A 19 -5.96 2.74 0.64
CA GLN A 19 -7.27 3.35 0.59
C GLN A 19 -8.31 2.35 1.10
N THR A 20 -9.31 2.82 1.83
CA THR A 20 -10.46 2.02 2.25
C THR A 20 -11.54 1.96 1.18
N CYS A 21 -11.62 2.98 0.32
CA CYS A 21 -12.48 3.04 -0.85
C CYS A 21 -11.77 3.71 -2.04
N GLY A 22 -12.24 3.44 -3.25
CA GLY A 22 -11.70 3.97 -4.49
C GLY A 22 -11.87 2.96 -5.63
N LEU A 23 -11.16 3.19 -6.74
CA LEU A 23 -11.10 2.25 -7.86
C LEU A 23 -9.90 1.29 -7.76
N THR A 24 -8.85 1.71 -7.04
CA THR A 24 -7.61 0.96 -6.86
C THR A 24 -7.04 1.21 -5.47
N GLY A 25 -6.63 0.15 -4.79
CA GLY A 25 -5.86 0.23 -3.56
C GLY A 25 -4.52 -0.48 -3.71
N LYS A 26 -3.54 -0.12 -2.87
CA LYS A 26 -2.20 -0.73 -2.84
C LYS A 26 -1.81 -1.11 -1.42
N MET A 27 -1.28 -2.31 -1.22
CA MET A 27 -0.63 -2.71 0.03
C MET A 27 0.87 -2.85 -0.17
N VAL A 28 1.63 -2.55 0.88
CA VAL A 28 3.09 -2.45 0.85
C VAL A 28 3.68 -3.35 1.94
N ARG A 29 4.80 -3.99 1.66
CA ARG A 29 5.61 -4.67 2.67
C ARG A 29 7.08 -4.32 2.51
N ARG A 30 7.83 -4.40 3.60
CA ARG A 30 9.23 -3.99 3.66
C ARG A 30 10.09 -5.08 4.28
N ARG A 31 11.38 -5.04 3.99
CA ARG A 31 12.41 -5.84 4.65
C ARG A 31 13.64 -4.98 4.88
N THR A 32 14.49 -5.35 5.82
CA THR A 32 15.70 -4.61 6.16
C THR A 32 16.94 -5.46 5.97
N VAL A 33 18.11 -4.82 5.95
CA VAL A 33 19.39 -5.53 5.95
C VAL A 33 19.68 -5.98 7.38
N THR A 34 19.79 -7.28 7.59
CA THR A 34 20.20 -7.85 8.88
C THR A 34 21.71 -7.97 8.99
N GLN A 35 22.39 -8.22 7.86
CA GLN A 35 23.84 -8.30 7.78
C GLN A 35 24.32 -7.58 6.52
N PRO A 36 25.11 -6.50 6.63
CA PRO A 36 25.75 -5.89 5.45
C PRO A 36 26.82 -6.82 4.88
N PHE A 37 27.07 -6.67 3.57
CA PHE A 37 28.13 -7.41 2.88
C PHE A 37 29.52 -6.88 3.27
N GLN A 38 30.54 -7.74 3.24
CA GLN A 38 31.93 -7.39 3.56
C GLN A 38 32.90 -8.04 2.57
N GLY A 39 33.99 -7.34 2.24
CA GLY A 39 34.98 -7.77 1.25
C GLY A 39 34.32 -8.01 -0.12
N ASP A 40 34.71 -9.10 -0.78
CA ASP A 40 34.13 -9.59 -2.03
C ASP A 40 32.76 -10.28 -1.88
N GLY A 41 32.07 -10.05 -0.75
CA GLY A 41 30.72 -10.57 -0.52
C GLY A 41 29.66 -9.92 -1.43
N ARG A 42 28.57 -10.66 -1.70
CA ARG A 42 27.48 -10.16 -2.56
C ARG A 42 26.73 -8.98 -1.91
N PRO A 43 26.54 -7.85 -2.63
CA PRO A 43 25.79 -6.71 -2.11
C PRO A 43 24.30 -7.00 -1.95
N CYS A 44 23.64 -6.22 -1.09
CA CYS A 44 22.21 -6.33 -0.87
C CYS A 44 21.41 -5.93 -2.11
N PRO A 45 20.32 -6.65 -2.45
CA PRO A 45 19.36 -6.19 -3.46
C PRO A 45 18.82 -4.80 -3.13
N ALA A 46 18.69 -3.90 -4.12
CA ALA A 46 18.10 -2.57 -3.89
C ALA A 46 16.60 -2.61 -3.50
N LEU A 47 15.90 -3.71 -3.83
CA LEU A 47 14.48 -3.87 -3.55
C LEU A 47 14.24 -4.22 -2.08
N MET A 48 13.98 -3.20 -1.28
CA MET A 48 13.63 -3.30 0.15
C MET A 48 12.13 -3.15 0.41
N GLU A 49 11.38 -2.71 -0.61
CA GLU A 49 9.93 -2.52 -0.54
C GLU A 49 9.26 -3.27 -1.69
N GLN A 50 8.16 -3.95 -1.40
CA GLN A 50 7.31 -4.56 -2.41
C GLN A 50 5.89 -4.03 -2.26
N SER A 51 5.20 -3.93 -3.39
CA SER A 51 3.81 -3.54 -3.41
C SER A 51 2.95 -4.43 -4.29
N LYS A 52 1.68 -4.58 -3.92
CA LYS A 52 0.67 -5.29 -4.70
C LYS A 52 -0.68 -4.60 -4.61
N PRO A 53 -1.57 -4.79 -5.61
CA PRO A 53 -2.93 -4.27 -5.54
C PRO A 53 -3.73 -4.94 -4.41
N CYS A 54 -4.66 -4.18 -3.83
CA CYS A 54 -5.71 -4.69 -2.95
C CYS A 54 -7.09 -4.29 -3.49
N PRO A 55 -8.10 -5.18 -3.35
CA PRO A 55 -9.47 -4.87 -3.74
C PRO A 55 -10.04 -3.81 -2.79
N VAL A 56 -10.58 -2.73 -3.36
CA VAL A 56 -11.28 -1.65 -2.63
C VAL A 56 -12.65 -1.45 -3.24
N LYS A 57 -13.60 -0.98 -2.42
CA LYS A 57 -14.95 -0.65 -2.89
C LYS A 57 -14.98 0.78 -3.44
N PRO A 58 -15.83 1.12 -4.42
CA PRO A 58 -16.00 2.49 -4.86
C PRO A 58 -16.37 3.41 -3.69
N CYS A 59 -15.80 4.61 -3.65
CA CYS A 59 -16.26 5.63 -2.73
C CYS A 59 -17.58 6.21 -3.26
N TYR A 60 -18.62 6.22 -2.44
CA TYR A 60 -19.86 6.92 -2.73
C TYR A 60 -19.93 8.19 -1.89
N GLN A 61 -20.36 9.29 -2.51
CA GLN A 61 -20.57 10.57 -1.84
C GLN A 61 -21.98 11.06 -2.14
N TRP A 62 -22.68 11.51 -1.10
CA TRP A 62 -23.99 12.13 -1.27
C TRP A 62 -23.82 13.51 -1.89
N GLN A 63 -24.43 13.71 -3.06
CA GLN A 63 -24.57 15.03 -3.66
C GLN A 63 -25.98 15.52 -3.39
N TYR A 64 -26.12 16.39 -2.39
CA TYR A 64 -27.38 17.07 -2.12
C TYR A 64 -27.54 18.21 -3.12
N GLY A 65 -28.70 18.25 -3.80
CA GLY A 65 -29.07 19.36 -4.66
C GLY A 65 -29.47 20.60 -3.84
N GLN A 66 -29.72 21.71 -4.53
CA GLN A 66 -30.24 22.91 -3.89
C GLN A 66 -31.61 22.61 -3.25
N TRP A 67 -31.78 23.04 -2.00
CA TRP A 67 -33.02 22.85 -1.28
C TRP A 67 -34.16 23.61 -1.97
N SER A 68 -35.31 22.96 -2.15
CA SER A 68 -36.50 23.56 -2.74
C SER A 68 -37.74 23.29 -1.89
N LEU A 69 -38.72 24.18 -2.04
CA LEU A 69 -40.01 24.06 -1.35
C LEU A 69 -40.77 22.86 -1.90
N CYS A 70 -41.40 22.11 -0.99
CA CYS A 70 -42.27 20.99 -1.36
C CYS A 70 -43.51 21.53 -2.09
N GLN A 71 -43.76 21.05 -3.31
CA GLN A 71 -44.97 21.38 -4.07
C GLN A 71 -45.95 20.22 -3.96
N VAL A 72 -47.11 20.47 -3.35
CA VAL A 72 -48.25 19.56 -3.35
C VAL A 72 -49.02 19.86 -4.63
N GLN A 73 -49.14 18.90 -5.54
CA GLN A 73 -50.04 19.04 -6.69
C GLN A 73 -51.47 18.79 -6.20
N ASP A 74 -52.20 19.87 -5.96
CA ASP A 74 -53.64 19.80 -5.73
C ASP A 74 -54.34 19.36 -7.03
N ALA A 75 -55.35 18.48 -6.87
CA ALA A 75 -56.15 17.87 -7.95
C ALA A 75 -57.30 18.77 -8.43
#